data_AF-A0A0N4XHU6-F1
#
_entry.id   AF-A0A0N4XHU6-F1
#
_cell.length_a   1.000
_cell.length_b   1.000
_cell.length_c   1.000
_cell.angle_alpha   90.00
_cell.angle_beta   90.00
_cell.angle_gamma   90.00
#
_symmetry.space_group_name_H-M   'P 1'
#
loop_
_entity.id
_entity.type
_entity.pdbx_description
1 polymer ?
#
loop_
_entity_poly.entity_id
_entity_poly.type
_entity_poly.pdbx_seq_one_letter_code
_entity_poly.pdbx_strand_id
1 'polypeptide(L)'
;MYSEQLNDLGKLVSTPGGFFAFFAETISHFVDIQAIVADEIMARFVLMFGMGDLLCDSELLTTCKVLLSFIHKCNLKGFAKIRRFATKFITKILQTVDTLDIPELDKLGRGKPTHWAENISFSFKYCTAEETSLIVFLTRLLSDEQLSSCRSIVINRYSGVKLLVSGCVLSSMLSMLLSLVAGISDSRELATKVCEWISAAIPNASESQCNTFFNALDVLASLTSRENAGNTVNVHSTVVNCLNSLRLPERSSVFTSKFIAMAKTHPSQLIGIDVSRFVNAASRSDLTAFIHLMADVDVEIGGILWDKAAGLYVANPSDEKLQEFVVNQLCVGMRNSSPQAMVRFKSTVEKIVSTQPAAELLFSFCNGVLSQLSEKQTHIAVQLVPLWIFAVLAFSTSRVNKIVAESIPFAMANNITNLLKSDDNDVLERVIRVCNVMLANIGLTLLTIAEAEAQRTGLNRTAFVVISQALVTKMVKGSMSVEFLQQSVPVYISALAKLPYRIFIYSRIKDLLVKFQQEAAIASSISGVLDQFKESAHYKQLLKDSDPRVKNFLANYA
;
A
#
# COMPACT_ATOMS: atom_id res chain seq x y z
N MET A 1 -24.83 9.70 43.48
CA MET A 1 -26.22 9.72 42.97
C MET A 1 -27.25 9.04 43.88
N TYR A 2 -26.89 8.50 45.06
CA TYR A 2 -27.86 7.79 45.92
C TYR A 2 -28.64 8.65 46.93
N SER A 3 -28.34 9.95 47.07
CA SER A 3 -28.97 10.80 48.11
C SER A 3 -30.09 11.72 47.61
N GLU A 4 -30.29 11.88 46.30
CA GLU A 4 -31.36 12.74 45.76
C GLU A 4 -32.62 11.98 45.35
N GLN A 5 -32.55 10.67 45.08
CA GLN A 5 -33.72 9.87 44.64
C GLN A 5 -34.57 9.30 45.79
N LEU A 6 -34.04 9.22 47.02
CA LEU A 6 -34.79 8.78 48.19
C LEU A 6 -35.85 9.79 48.66
N ASN A 7 -35.82 11.03 48.14
CA ASN A 7 -36.72 12.12 48.55
C ASN A 7 -38.08 12.16 47.81
N ASP A 8 -38.33 11.23 46.88
CA ASP A 8 -39.58 11.19 46.10
C ASP A 8 -40.46 9.96 46.38
N LEU A 9 -40.02 9.02 47.23
CA LEU A 9 -40.84 7.90 47.71
C LEU A 9 -41.95 8.43 48.63
N GLY A 10 -43.12 8.69 48.06
CA GLY A 10 -44.31 9.21 48.74
C GLY A 10 -44.88 10.50 48.16
N LYS A 11 -44.29 11.09 47.11
CA LYS A 11 -44.93 12.21 46.39
C LYS A 11 -45.94 11.66 45.38
N LEU A 12 -47.15 12.25 45.39
CA LEU A 12 -48.20 11.96 44.41
C LEU A 12 -47.69 12.30 43.01
N VAL A 13 -47.34 11.27 42.24
CA VAL A 13 -46.82 11.48 40.90
C VAL A 13 -47.97 11.80 39.96
N SER A 14 -47.97 13.01 39.41
CA SER A 14 -49.08 13.57 38.63
C SER A 14 -48.97 13.33 37.12
N THR A 15 -47.84 12.83 36.64
CA THR A 15 -47.62 12.51 35.23
C THR A 15 -47.52 11.00 35.02
N PRO A 16 -48.03 10.47 33.90
CA PRO A 16 -47.94 9.04 33.60
C PRO A 16 -46.48 8.54 33.56
N GLY A 17 -45.53 9.36 33.06
CA GLY A 17 -44.11 9.01 33.01
C GLY A 17 -43.45 8.94 34.38
N GLY A 18 -43.80 9.86 35.28
CA GLY A 18 -43.31 9.81 36.66
C GLY A 18 -43.88 8.63 37.44
N PHE A 19 -45.16 8.27 37.22
CA PHE A 19 -45.75 7.08 37.83
C PHE A 19 -45.03 5.81 37.37
N PHE A 20 -44.67 5.73 36.08
CA PHE A 20 -43.91 4.60 35.55
C PHE A 20 -42.51 4.48 36.16
N ALA A 21 -41.80 5.60 36.32
CA ALA A 21 -40.48 5.62 36.96
C ALA A 21 -40.57 5.14 38.41
N PHE A 22 -41.54 5.64 39.18
CA PHE A 22 -41.80 5.20 40.55
C PHE A 22 -42.19 3.72 40.63
N PHE A 23 -43.04 3.25 39.71
CA PHE A 23 -43.44 1.84 39.62
C PHE A 23 -42.23 0.95 39.35
N ALA A 24 -41.40 1.30 38.37
CA ALA A 24 -40.19 0.54 38.05
C ALA A 24 -39.16 0.56 39.18
N GLU A 25 -39.00 1.69 39.87
CA GLU A 25 -38.15 1.80 41.05
C GLU A 25 -38.65 0.89 42.17
N THR A 26 -39.95 0.86 42.41
CA THR A 26 -40.60 -0.02 43.41
C THR A 26 -40.38 -1.49 43.06
N ILE A 27 -40.66 -1.89 41.82
CA ILE A 27 -40.45 -3.27 41.31
C ILE A 27 -38.96 -3.65 41.39
N SER A 28 -38.05 -2.70 41.15
CA SER A 28 -36.61 -2.89 41.23
C SER A 28 -36.08 -2.95 42.67
N HIS A 29 -36.72 -2.30 43.65
CA HIS A 29 -36.36 -2.38 45.07
C HIS A 29 -36.76 -3.71 45.72
N PHE A 30 -37.80 -4.37 45.20
CA PHE A 30 -38.13 -5.74 45.60
C PHE A 30 -37.13 -6.79 45.07
N VAL A 31 -36.11 -6.39 44.30
CA VAL A 31 -35.02 -7.28 43.85
C VAL A 31 -33.95 -7.32 44.94
N ASP A 32 -34.06 -8.28 45.85
CA ASP A 32 -32.95 -8.63 46.71
C ASP A 32 -31.95 -9.46 45.89
N ILE A 33 -30.81 -8.86 45.54
CA ILE A 33 -29.90 -9.33 44.48
C ILE A 33 -29.26 -10.70 44.81
N GLN A 34 -29.39 -11.18 46.06
CA GLN A 34 -28.73 -12.40 46.51
C GLN A 34 -29.54 -13.70 46.40
N ALA A 35 -30.84 -13.67 46.06
CA ALA A 35 -31.68 -14.88 46.17
C ALA A 35 -32.71 -15.14 45.05
N ILE A 36 -32.75 -14.35 43.98
CA ILE A 36 -33.82 -14.46 42.97
C ILE A 36 -33.40 -15.33 41.77
N VAL A 37 -34.23 -16.32 41.44
CA VAL A 37 -34.11 -17.19 40.25
C VAL A 37 -34.35 -16.36 38.98
N ALA A 38 -33.57 -16.58 37.91
CA ALA A 38 -33.61 -15.80 36.67
C ALA A 38 -35.02 -15.60 36.05
N ASP A 39 -35.94 -16.55 36.27
CA ASP A 39 -37.32 -16.48 35.79
C ASP A 39 -38.18 -15.43 36.51
N GLU A 40 -37.92 -15.14 37.79
CA GLU A 40 -38.64 -14.09 38.53
C GLU A 40 -38.20 -12.69 38.10
N ILE A 41 -36.90 -12.51 37.81
CA ILE A 41 -36.36 -11.26 37.26
C ILE A 41 -36.99 -10.99 35.88
N MET A 42 -37.17 -12.03 35.07
CA MET A 42 -37.84 -11.95 33.78
C MET A 42 -39.33 -11.62 33.90
N ALA A 43 -40.05 -12.24 34.84
CA ALA A 43 -41.47 -11.96 35.08
C ALA A 43 -41.71 -10.49 35.48
N ARG A 44 -40.81 -9.93 36.31
CA ARG A 44 -40.84 -8.51 36.71
C ARG A 44 -40.51 -7.56 35.56
N PHE A 45 -39.56 -7.93 34.71
CA PHE A 45 -39.32 -7.20 33.47
C PHE A 45 -40.56 -7.22 32.56
N VAL A 46 -41.25 -8.36 32.41
CA VAL A 46 -42.49 -8.46 31.61
C VAL A 46 -43.61 -7.59 32.21
N LEU A 47 -43.72 -7.51 33.53
CA LEU A 47 -44.69 -6.65 34.22
C LEU A 47 -44.40 -5.16 33.99
N MET A 48 -43.13 -4.76 34.13
CA MET A 48 -42.68 -3.40 33.80
C MET A 48 -42.91 -3.08 32.33
N PHE A 49 -42.60 -4.03 31.46
CA PHE A 49 -42.81 -3.88 30.03
C PHE A 49 -44.29 -3.70 29.68
N GLY A 50 -45.20 -4.50 30.28
CA GLY A 50 -46.64 -4.38 30.07
C GLY A 50 -47.20 -3.03 30.52
N MET A 51 -46.70 -2.49 31.63
CA MET A 51 -47.05 -1.13 32.08
C MET A 51 -46.46 -0.06 31.14
N GLY A 52 -45.25 -0.27 30.64
CA GLY A 52 -44.62 0.60 29.65
C GLY A 52 -45.40 0.65 28.34
N ASP A 53 -45.90 -0.48 27.84
CA ASP A 53 -46.70 -0.56 26.60
C ASP A 53 -47.99 0.28 26.65
N LEU A 54 -48.61 0.37 27.84
CA LEU A 54 -49.78 1.21 28.09
C LEU A 54 -49.47 2.71 28.05
N LEU A 55 -48.23 3.09 28.37
CA LEU A 55 -47.78 4.48 28.50
C LEU A 55 -47.00 4.98 27.27
N CYS A 56 -46.76 4.11 26.30
CA CYS A 56 -45.98 4.41 25.09
C CYS A 56 -46.50 5.59 24.28
N ASP A 57 -47.82 5.78 24.25
CA ASP A 57 -48.44 6.78 23.39
C ASP A 57 -48.19 8.21 23.90
N SER A 58 -47.81 8.37 25.18
CA SER A 58 -47.54 9.66 25.80
C SER A 58 -46.13 9.81 26.39
N GLU A 59 -45.46 8.71 26.74
CA GLU A 59 -44.25 8.69 27.58
C GLU A 59 -43.19 7.69 27.09
N LEU A 60 -43.07 7.55 25.76
CA LEU A 60 -42.19 6.58 25.11
C LEU A 60 -40.73 6.63 25.57
N LEU A 61 -40.17 7.83 25.60
CA LEU A 61 -38.77 8.08 25.94
C LEU A 61 -38.46 7.72 27.40
N THR A 62 -39.32 8.18 28.31
CA THR A 62 -39.28 7.83 29.74
C THR A 62 -39.37 6.32 29.92
N THR A 63 -40.25 5.66 29.16
CA THR A 63 -40.47 4.21 29.22
C THR A 63 -39.23 3.43 28.83
N CYS A 64 -38.57 3.80 27.73
CA CYS A 64 -37.36 3.12 27.25
C CYS A 64 -36.17 3.34 28.18
N LYS A 65 -36.00 4.54 28.73
CA LYS A 65 -34.95 4.84 29.71
C LYS A 65 -35.08 3.97 30.96
N VAL A 66 -36.29 3.84 31.49
CA VAL A 66 -36.59 3.04 32.69
C VAL A 66 -36.36 1.55 32.43
N LEU A 67 -36.84 1.02 31.30
CA LEU A 67 -36.62 -0.39 30.94
C LEU A 67 -35.14 -0.70 30.68
N LEU A 68 -34.40 0.22 30.04
CA LEU A 68 -32.98 0.07 29.80
C LEU A 68 -32.18 0.09 31.10
N SER A 69 -32.52 0.99 32.03
CA SER A 69 -31.91 1.05 33.35
C SER A 69 -32.11 -0.25 34.13
N PHE A 70 -33.29 -0.86 34.02
CA PHE A 70 -33.59 -2.14 34.66
C PHE A 70 -32.80 -3.31 34.04
N ILE A 71 -32.68 -3.35 32.71
CA ILE A 71 -31.84 -4.36 32.03
C ILE A 71 -30.40 -4.30 32.52
N HIS A 72 -29.82 -3.09 32.63
CA HIS A 72 -28.46 -2.90 33.13
C HIS A 72 -28.33 -3.30 34.59
N LYS A 73 -29.24 -2.82 35.45
CA LYS A 73 -29.20 -3.08 36.90
C LYS A 73 -29.31 -4.57 37.23
N CYS A 74 -30.08 -5.32 36.44
CA CYS A 74 -30.34 -6.75 36.69
C CYS A 74 -29.52 -7.72 35.80
N ASN A 75 -28.62 -7.22 34.94
CA ASN A 75 -27.83 -8.00 33.96
C ASN A 75 -28.68 -9.06 33.22
N LEU A 76 -29.83 -8.62 32.72
CA LEU A 76 -30.89 -9.49 32.26
C LEU A 76 -30.48 -10.21 30.96
N LYS A 77 -30.62 -11.54 30.92
CA LYS A 77 -30.30 -12.41 29.76
C LYS A 77 -31.57 -13.09 29.24
N GLY A 78 -31.56 -13.55 27.99
CA GLY A 78 -32.71 -14.28 27.41
C GLY A 78 -33.73 -13.42 26.67
N PHE A 79 -33.26 -12.42 25.91
CA PHE A 79 -34.06 -11.48 25.12
C PHE A 79 -35.03 -12.14 24.12
N ALA A 80 -34.89 -13.43 23.81
CA ALA A 80 -35.84 -14.18 22.97
C ALA A 80 -37.29 -14.19 23.49
N LYS A 81 -37.48 -14.35 24.80
CA LYS A 81 -38.82 -14.30 25.42
C LYS A 81 -39.37 -12.88 25.40
N ILE A 82 -38.52 -11.90 25.74
CA ILE A 82 -38.81 -10.47 25.73
C ILE A 82 -39.27 -10.00 24.34
N ARG A 83 -38.58 -10.43 23.27
CA ARG A 83 -38.87 -10.13 21.87
C ARG A 83 -40.31 -10.47 21.46
N ARG A 84 -40.84 -11.59 21.93
CA ARG A 84 -42.20 -12.03 21.60
C ARG A 84 -43.28 -11.10 22.19
N PHE A 85 -42.98 -10.48 23.32
CA PHE A 85 -43.87 -9.51 23.98
C PHE A 85 -43.68 -8.09 23.44
N ALA A 86 -42.48 -7.76 22.93
CA ALA A 86 -42.14 -6.40 22.51
C ALA A 86 -42.54 -5.98 21.09
N THR A 87 -43.13 -6.85 20.28
CA THR A 87 -43.43 -6.56 18.86
C THR A 87 -44.33 -5.33 18.66
N LYS A 88 -45.36 -5.14 19.50
CA LYS A 88 -46.24 -3.95 19.44
C LYS A 88 -45.51 -2.67 19.83
N PHE A 89 -44.73 -2.73 20.91
CA PHE A 89 -43.90 -1.65 21.43
C PHE A 89 -42.83 -1.21 20.43
N ILE A 90 -42.13 -2.17 19.80
CA ILE A 90 -41.19 -1.92 18.69
C ILE A 90 -41.91 -1.20 17.54
N THR A 91 -43.10 -1.68 17.16
CA THR A 91 -43.90 -1.05 16.09
C THR A 91 -44.30 0.38 16.45
N LYS A 92 -44.64 0.65 17.71
CA LYS A 92 -44.98 2.00 18.22
C LYS A 92 -43.78 2.93 18.35
N ILE A 93 -42.61 2.44 18.78
CA ILE A 93 -41.37 3.24 18.76
C ILE A 93 -41.05 3.69 17.33
N LEU A 94 -41.14 2.74 16.40
CA LEU A 94 -41.05 3.00 14.98
C LEU A 94 -42.21 3.85 14.46
N GLN A 95 -43.29 4.02 15.24
CA GLN A 95 -44.46 4.92 15.20
C GLN A 95 -44.24 6.39 15.68
N THR A 96 -43.16 6.71 16.41
CA THR A 96 -43.06 8.02 17.11
C THR A 96 -41.81 8.84 16.79
N VAL A 97 -40.76 8.25 16.20
CA VAL A 97 -39.57 9.00 15.76
C VAL A 97 -39.86 9.77 14.46
N ASP A 98 -39.99 11.09 14.56
CA ASP A 98 -40.24 12.00 13.43
C ASP A 98 -39.10 12.02 12.41
N THR A 99 -39.49 12.36 11.18
CA THR A 99 -38.65 12.44 9.98
C THR A 99 -37.53 13.47 10.10
N LEU A 100 -36.32 13.02 10.45
CA LEU A 100 -35.11 13.66 9.97
C LEU A 100 -34.94 13.28 8.49
N ASP A 101 -35.60 14.05 7.64
CA ASP A 101 -35.39 13.98 6.19
C ASP A 101 -33.99 14.56 5.94
N ILE A 102 -32.98 13.68 5.81
CA ILE A 102 -31.64 14.09 5.38
C ILE A 102 -31.38 13.46 4.00
N PRO A 103 -31.91 14.06 2.91
CA PRO A 103 -31.56 13.71 1.53
C PRO A 103 -30.05 13.69 1.25
N GLU A 104 -29.25 14.29 2.14
CA GLU A 104 -27.80 14.35 2.06
C GLU A 104 -27.12 13.04 2.51
N LEU A 105 -27.70 12.25 3.44
CA LEU A 105 -27.08 11.00 3.94
C LEU A 105 -26.98 9.90 2.87
N ASP A 106 -27.95 9.84 1.95
CA ASP A 106 -27.91 8.89 0.84
C ASP A 106 -26.81 9.24 -0.18
N LYS A 107 -26.62 10.54 -0.47
CA LYS A 107 -25.51 11.02 -1.31
C LYS A 107 -24.16 10.80 -0.62
N LEU A 108 -24.11 10.94 0.71
CA LEU A 108 -22.90 10.72 1.52
C LEU A 108 -22.47 9.26 1.56
N GLY A 109 -23.42 8.31 1.59
CA GLY A 109 -23.14 6.87 1.53
C GLY A 109 -22.43 6.42 0.25
N ARG A 110 -22.63 7.18 -0.84
CA ARG A 110 -21.96 7.01 -2.13
C ARG A 110 -20.71 7.90 -2.30
N GLY A 111 -20.46 8.79 -1.33
CA GLY A 111 -19.36 9.75 -1.31
C GLY A 111 -18.13 9.26 -0.54
N LYS A 112 -17.33 10.20 -0.02
CA LYS A 112 -16.11 9.89 0.74
C LYS A 112 -16.45 9.41 2.16
N PRO A 113 -15.93 8.25 2.63
CA PRO A 113 -16.22 7.72 3.97
C PRO A 113 -15.89 8.68 5.12
N THR A 114 -14.82 9.46 5.01
CA THR A 114 -14.43 10.43 6.05
C THR A 114 -15.48 11.51 6.26
N HIS A 115 -16.01 12.07 5.18
CA HIS A 115 -17.08 13.07 5.23
C HIS A 115 -18.39 12.46 5.75
N TRP A 116 -18.67 11.21 5.40
CA TRP A 116 -19.81 10.47 5.94
C TRP A 116 -19.70 10.26 7.46
N ALA A 117 -18.52 9.88 7.96
CA ALA A 117 -18.26 9.71 9.39
C ALA A 117 -18.40 11.02 10.20
N GLU A 118 -17.92 12.13 9.64
CA GLU A 118 -18.03 13.47 10.24
C GLU A 118 -19.50 13.92 10.33
N ASN A 119 -20.26 13.76 9.25
CA ASN A 119 -21.67 14.15 9.21
C ASN A 119 -22.53 13.28 10.14
N ILE A 120 -22.23 11.97 10.23
CA ILE A 120 -22.85 11.07 11.21
C ILE A 120 -22.55 11.55 12.64
N SER A 121 -21.28 11.81 12.96
CA SER A 121 -20.85 12.25 14.29
C SER A 121 -21.46 13.61 14.67
N PHE A 122 -21.62 14.51 13.70
CA PHE A 122 -22.23 15.83 13.89
C PHE A 122 -23.75 15.74 14.10
N SER A 123 -24.43 14.86 13.37
CA SER A 123 -25.88 14.65 13.50
C SER A 123 -26.29 14.20 14.90
N PHE A 124 -25.42 13.46 15.60
CA PHE A 124 -25.65 13.00 16.98
C PHE A 124 -25.50 14.07 18.05
N LYS A 125 -24.84 15.20 17.77
CA LYS A 125 -24.76 16.31 18.73
C LYS A 125 -26.12 16.95 19.02
N TYR A 126 -27.12 16.69 18.18
CA TYR A 126 -28.48 17.19 18.31
C TYR A 126 -29.45 16.18 18.91
N CYS A 127 -29.04 14.92 19.10
CA CYS A 127 -29.86 13.90 19.76
C CYS A 127 -29.91 14.16 21.27
N THR A 128 -31.09 14.11 21.86
CA THR A 128 -31.27 14.16 23.31
C THR A 128 -30.78 12.85 23.97
N ALA A 129 -30.47 12.90 25.27
CA ALA A 129 -29.99 11.73 26.02
C ALA A 129 -31.04 10.59 26.07
N GLU A 130 -32.31 10.94 25.93
CA GLU A 130 -33.45 10.03 25.96
C GLU A 130 -33.64 9.29 24.63
N GLU A 131 -33.43 9.97 23.51
CA GLU A 131 -33.40 9.36 22.18
C GLU A 131 -32.22 8.37 22.05
N THR A 132 -31.05 8.73 22.58
CA THR A 132 -29.90 7.81 22.64
C THR A 132 -30.25 6.54 23.44
N SER A 133 -30.97 6.69 24.56
CA SER A 133 -31.40 5.57 25.42
C SER A 133 -32.44 4.67 24.75
N LEU A 134 -33.39 5.26 24.01
CA LEU A 134 -34.36 4.54 23.19
C LEU A 134 -33.67 3.64 22.17
N ILE A 135 -32.65 4.17 21.49
CA ILE A 135 -32.03 3.42 20.41
C ILE A 135 -31.09 2.32 20.95
N VAL A 136 -30.40 2.56 22.07
CA VAL A 136 -29.67 1.51 22.82
C VAL A 136 -30.61 0.40 23.29
N PHE A 137 -31.82 0.77 23.71
CA PHE A 137 -32.82 -0.20 24.13
C PHE A 137 -33.28 -1.09 22.97
N LEU A 138 -33.58 -0.51 21.80
CA LEU A 138 -33.99 -1.25 20.61
C LEU A 138 -32.92 -2.23 20.10
N THR A 139 -31.65 -1.85 20.08
CA THR A 139 -30.56 -2.71 19.58
C THR A 139 -30.32 -3.93 20.47
N ARG A 140 -30.53 -3.80 21.79
CA ARG A 140 -30.49 -4.94 22.72
C ARG A 140 -31.74 -5.83 22.67
N LEU A 141 -32.87 -5.25 22.29
CA LEU A 141 -34.16 -5.94 22.28
C LEU A 141 -34.34 -6.81 21.02
N LEU A 142 -33.92 -6.34 19.84
CA LEU A 142 -34.22 -6.98 18.55
C LEU A 142 -33.29 -8.18 18.25
N SER A 143 -33.81 -9.24 17.60
CA SER A 143 -32.98 -10.34 17.06
C SER A 143 -32.39 -10.01 15.69
N ASP A 144 -31.38 -10.78 15.26
CA ASP A 144 -30.75 -10.67 13.93
C ASP A 144 -31.79 -10.76 12.79
N GLU A 145 -32.79 -11.65 12.88
CA GLU A 145 -33.90 -11.74 11.92
C GLU A 145 -34.90 -10.58 12.03
N GLN A 146 -35.10 -10.00 13.22
CA GLN A 146 -36.03 -8.88 13.45
C GLN A 146 -35.46 -7.54 13.01
N LEU A 147 -34.16 -7.30 13.19
CA LEU A 147 -33.45 -6.18 12.55
C LEU A 147 -33.54 -6.29 11.02
N SER A 148 -33.37 -7.50 10.49
CA SER A 148 -33.50 -7.81 9.06
C SER A 148 -34.94 -7.66 8.52
N SER A 149 -35.98 -7.92 9.33
CA SER A 149 -37.40 -7.74 8.95
C SER A 149 -37.97 -6.36 9.28
N CYS A 150 -37.36 -5.61 10.19
CA CYS A 150 -37.58 -4.16 10.36
C CYS A 150 -37.06 -3.35 9.17
N ARG A 151 -36.33 -3.99 8.25
CA ARG A 151 -35.97 -3.46 6.92
C ARG A 151 -37.15 -2.74 6.29
N SER A 152 -38.27 -3.40 6.04
CA SER A 152 -39.44 -2.78 5.37
C SER A 152 -40.06 -1.58 6.11
N ILE A 153 -39.96 -1.55 7.44
CA ILE A 153 -40.69 -0.60 8.31
C ILE A 153 -39.84 0.64 8.61
N VAL A 154 -38.54 0.47 8.85
CA VAL A 154 -37.56 1.58 8.89
C VAL A 154 -37.48 2.24 7.50
N ILE A 155 -37.58 1.44 6.43
CA ILE A 155 -37.69 1.91 5.04
C ILE A 155 -38.92 2.77 4.82
N ASN A 156 -40.10 2.32 5.22
CA ASN A 156 -41.35 3.06 5.02
C ASN A 156 -41.40 4.41 5.74
N ARG A 157 -40.53 4.64 6.72
CA ARG A 157 -40.55 5.87 7.53
C ARG A 157 -39.46 6.88 7.21
N TYR A 158 -38.30 6.41 6.76
CA TYR A 158 -37.27 7.26 6.18
C TYR A 158 -37.40 7.41 4.65
N SER A 159 -38.44 6.83 4.03
CA SER A 159 -38.82 7.12 2.65
C SER A 159 -40.14 7.88 2.60
N GLY A 160 -40.03 9.21 2.74
CA GLY A 160 -41.04 10.10 2.16
C GLY A 160 -41.17 9.80 0.67
N VAL A 161 -42.40 9.54 0.24
CA VAL A 161 -42.82 9.05 -1.08
C VAL A 161 -42.13 9.76 -2.26
N LYS A 162 -41.23 9.05 -2.98
CA LYS A 162 -40.93 9.11 -4.44
C LYS A 162 -39.54 8.57 -4.88
N LEU A 163 -38.82 7.83 -4.05
CA LEU A 163 -37.47 7.31 -4.39
C LEU A 163 -37.35 5.79 -4.22
N LEU A 164 -38.28 5.03 -4.81
CA LEU A 164 -38.00 3.66 -5.25
C LEU A 164 -37.25 3.71 -6.60
N VAL A 165 -36.08 4.35 -6.60
CA VAL A 165 -35.06 4.10 -7.61
C VAL A 165 -33.99 3.30 -6.89
N SER A 166 -33.77 2.07 -7.37
CA SER A 166 -32.81 1.08 -6.86
C SER A 166 -31.55 1.70 -6.22
N GLY A 167 -31.41 1.59 -4.89
CA GLY A 167 -30.14 1.82 -4.19
C GLY A 167 -30.14 2.73 -2.97
N CYS A 168 -31.15 3.59 -2.77
CA CYS A 168 -31.11 4.70 -1.79
C CYS A 168 -31.46 4.34 -0.33
N VAL A 169 -31.94 3.13 -0.11
CA VAL A 169 -32.47 2.69 1.19
C VAL A 169 -31.37 2.16 2.13
N LEU A 170 -30.34 1.57 1.54
CA LEU A 170 -29.30 0.86 2.28
C LEU A 170 -28.35 1.83 3.01
N SER A 171 -28.03 2.96 2.38
CA SER A 171 -27.17 4.04 2.90
C SER A 171 -27.77 4.70 4.15
N SER A 172 -29.07 4.98 4.15
CA SER A 172 -29.78 5.57 5.31
C SER A 172 -29.83 4.61 6.50
N MET A 173 -30.09 3.32 6.27
CA MET A 173 -30.06 2.30 7.33
C MET A 173 -28.67 2.14 7.95
N LEU A 174 -27.63 2.07 7.12
CA LEU A 174 -26.25 1.98 7.61
C LEU A 174 -25.82 3.25 8.32
N SER A 175 -26.23 4.43 7.83
CA SER A 175 -25.97 5.71 8.50
C SER A 175 -26.51 5.74 9.92
N MET A 176 -27.73 5.24 10.12
CA MET A 176 -28.38 5.13 11.43
C MET A 176 -27.66 4.12 12.35
N LEU A 177 -27.17 2.99 11.83
CA LEU A 177 -26.43 2.02 12.65
C LEU A 177 -25.03 2.51 13.04
N LEU A 178 -24.31 3.16 12.12
CA LEU A 178 -22.98 3.74 12.36
C LEU A 178 -23.04 4.90 13.36
N SER A 179 -24.06 5.73 13.19
CA SER A 179 -24.52 6.75 14.14
C SER A 179 -24.63 6.24 15.58
N LEU A 180 -25.21 5.06 15.75
CA LEU A 180 -25.36 4.44 17.06
C LEU A 180 -24.07 3.89 17.62
N VAL A 181 -23.22 3.32 16.77
CA VAL A 181 -21.87 2.94 17.20
C VAL A 181 -21.09 4.14 17.73
N ALA A 182 -21.28 5.33 17.15
CA ALA A 182 -20.60 6.56 17.59
C ALA A 182 -21.08 7.11 18.95
N GLY A 183 -22.32 6.80 19.37
CA GLY A 183 -22.96 7.39 20.55
C GLY A 183 -23.05 6.49 21.79
N ILE A 184 -22.61 5.22 21.70
CA ILE A 184 -22.79 4.21 22.75
C ILE A 184 -21.44 3.87 23.40
N SER A 185 -21.39 3.89 24.73
CA SER A 185 -20.18 3.57 25.52
C SER A 185 -19.78 2.08 25.52
N ASP A 186 -20.68 1.19 25.09
CA ASP A 186 -20.45 -0.24 24.84
C ASP A 186 -20.75 -0.58 23.36
N SER A 187 -20.03 0.08 22.45
CA SER A 187 -20.25 0.05 21.00
C SER A 187 -19.85 -1.27 20.32
N ARG A 188 -19.16 -2.17 21.05
CA ARG A 188 -18.52 -3.39 20.52
C ARG A 188 -19.50 -4.41 19.97
N GLU A 189 -20.58 -4.70 20.69
CA GLU A 189 -21.58 -5.69 20.27
C GLU A 189 -22.28 -5.25 18.98
N LEU A 190 -22.69 -3.98 18.92
CA LEU A 190 -23.35 -3.42 17.74
C LEU A 190 -22.43 -3.35 16.53
N ALA A 191 -21.18 -2.89 16.71
CA ALA A 191 -20.20 -2.85 15.63
C ALA A 191 -19.87 -4.26 15.10
N THR A 192 -19.78 -5.27 15.99
CA THR A 192 -19.61 -6.68 15.58
C THR A 192 -20.81 -7.17 14.78
N LYS A 193 -22.03 -6.85 15.21
CA LYS A 193 -23.27 -7.21 14.51
C LYS A 193 -23.39 -6.54 13.13
N VAL A 194 -22.98 -5.29 12.99
CA VAL A 194 -22.91 -4.60 11.69
C VAL A 194 -21.93 -5.32 10.76
N CYS A 195 -20.75 -5.72 11.28
CA CYS A 195 -19.79 -6.51 10.51
C CYS A 195 -20.34 -7.87 10.04
N GLU A 196 -21.04 -8.61 10.91
CA GLU A 196 -21.70 -9.88 10.58
C GLU A 196 -22.75 -9.69 9.47
N TRP A 197 -23.60 -8.67 9.60
CA TRP A 197 -24.65 -8.40 8.64
C TRP A 197 -24.09 -8.05 7.26
N ILE A 198 -23.10 -7.15 7.21
CA ILE A 198 -22.46 -6.77 5.96
C ILE A 198 -21.80 -7.99 5.30
N SER A 199 -21.07 -8.81 6.08
CA SER A 199 -20.41 -10.02 5.57
C SER A 199 -21.41 -11.00 4.94
N ALA A 200 -22.56 -11.20 5.58
CA ALA A 200 -23.61 -12.08 5.07
C ALA A 200 -24.30 -11.53 3.80
N ALA A 201 -24.37 -10.21 3.64
CA ALA A 201 -25.05 -9.57 2.52
C ALA A 201 -24.19 -9.50 1.24
N ILE A 202 -22.87 -9.34 1.38
CA ILE A 202 -21.92 -9.14 0.27
C ILE A 202 -22.02 -10.17 -0.87
N PRO A 203 -22.13 -11.49 -0.61
CA PRO A 203 -22.18 -12.50 -1.68
C PRO A 203 -23.32 -12.30 -2.69
N ASN A 204 -24.44 -11.71 -2.26
CA ASN A 204 -25.64 -11.50 -3.09
C ASN A 204 -25.85 -10.05 -3.52
N ALA A 205 -24.92 -9.15 -3.17
CA ALA A 205 -25.09 -7.72 -3.38
C ALA A 205 -24.80 -7.28 -4.84
N SER A 206 -25.53 -6.26 -5.29
CA SER A 206 -25.18 -5.50 -6.49
C SER A 206 -23.91 -4.69 -6.29
N GLU A 207 -23.26 -4.26 -7.37
CA GLU A 207 -22.03 -3.46 -7.31
C GLU A 207 -22.20 -2.18 -6.47
N SER A 208 -23.30 -1.44 -6.68
CA SER A 208 -23.63 -0.25 -5.89
C SER A 208 -23.82 -0.56 -4.40
N GLN A 209 -24.39 -1.71 -4.08
CA GLN A 209 -24.58 -2.14 -2.70
C GLN A 209 -23.24 -2.52 -2.06
N CYS A 210 -22.36 -3.23 -2.77
CA CYS A 210 -21.01 -3.54 -2.29
C CYS A 210 -20.23 -2.26 -1.97
N ASN A 211 -20.26 -1.25 -2.85
CA ASN A 211 -19.59 0.03 -2.58
C ASN A 211 -20.12 0.71 -1.31
N THR A 212 -21.44 0.70 -1.11
CA THR A 212 -22.08 1.25 0.09
C THR A 212 -21.67 0.49 1.35
N PHE A 213 -21.63 -0.85 1.29
CA PHE A 213 -21.21 -1.71 2.38
C PHE A 213 -19.75 -1.50 2.78
N PHE A 214 -18.83 -1.46 1.81
CA PHE A 214 -17.43 -1.20 2.11
C PHE A 214 -17.21 0.21 2.66
N ASN A 215 -17.92 1.23 2.14
CA ASN A 215 -17.86 2.59 2.70
C ASN A 215 -18.37 2.61 4.16
N ALA A 216 -19.41 1.84 4.48
CA ALA A 216 -19.90 1.71 5.84
C ALA A 216 -18.88 1.02 6.77
N LEU A 217 -18.16 0.00 6.29
CA LEU A 217 -17.05 -0.61 7.04
C LEU A 217 -15.90 0.38 7.25
N ASP A 218 -15.57 1.21 6.26
CA ASP A 218 -14.54 2.26 6.39
C ASP A 218 -14.94 3.29 7.46
N VAL A 219 -16.22 3.72 7.48
CA VAL A 219 -16.76 4.61 8.54
C VAL A 219 -16.71 3.91 9.89
N LEU A 220 -17.13 2.65 9.97
CA LEU A 220 -17.14 1.86 11.21
C LEU A 220 -15.73 1.78 11.81
N ALA A 221 -14.73 1.47 10.99
CA ALA A 221 -13.32 1.43 11.40
C ALA A 221 -12.84 2.80 11.94
N SER A 222 -13.26 3.90 11.31
CA SER A 222 -12.93 5.26 11.79
C SER A 222 -13.61 5.62 13.11
N LEU A 223 -14.80 5.09 13.38
CA LEU A 223 -15.51 5.34 14.64
C LEU A 223 -14.92 4.49 15.78
N THR A 224 -14.64 3.21 15.53
CA THR A 224 -14.12 2.28 16.54
C THR A 224 -12.64 2.45 16.86
N SER A 225 -11.89 3.19 16.06
CA SER A 225 -10.46 3.48 16.30
C SER A 225 -10.21 4.64 17.26
N ARG A 226 -11.24 5.45 17.56
CA ARG A 226 -11.12 6.63 18.46
C ARG A 226 -11.19 6.28 19.95
N GLU A 227 -11.71 5.11 20.32
CA GLU A 227 -11.78 4.65 21.71
C GLU A 227 -10.55 3.80 22.05
N ASN A 228 -9.70 4.29 22.96
CA ASN A 228 -8.43 3.68 23.33
C ASN A 228 -8.56 2.21 23.82
N ALA A 229 -7.68 1.36 23.27
CA ALA A 229 -6.99 0.21 23.88
C ALA A 229 -7.80 -0.77 24.77
N GLY A 230 -8.45 -1.75 24.13
CA GLY A 230 -8.85 -3.01 24.80
C GLY A 230 -9.99 -3.78 24.14
N ASN A 231 -10.87 -3.08 23.42
CA ASN A 231 -12.14 -3.60 22.88
C ASN A 231 -12.34 -3.33 21.38
N THR A 232 -11.27 -3.37 20.60
CA THR A 232 -11.33 -3.06 19.16
C THR A 232 -12.06 -4.16 18.38
N VAL A 233 -13.21 -3.82 17.78
CA VAL A 233 -13.86 -4.67 16.78
C VAL A 233 -12.92 -4.80 15.58
N ASN A 234 -12.67 -6.03 15.13
CA ASN A 234 -11.75 -6.30 14.03
C ASN A 234 -12.42 -6.05 12.67
N VAL A 235 -12.77 -4.78 12.42
CA VAL A 235 -13.44 -4.34 11.18
C VAL A 235 -12.57 -4.65 9.96
N HIS A 236 -11.24 -4.53 10.06
CA HIS A 236 -10.33 -4.84 8.96
C HIS A 236 -10.38 -6.31 8.55
N SER A 237 -10.49 -7.26 9.50
CA SER A 237 -10.71 -8.66 9.18
C SER A 237 -12.05 -8.88 8.48
N THR A 238 -13.09 -8.15 8.87
CA THR A 238 -14.39 -8.16 8.16
C THR A 238 -14.24 -7.68 6.72
N VAL A 239 -13.48 -6.61 6.46
CA VAL A 239 -13.20 -6.12 5.10
C VAL A 239 -12.50 -7.19 4.27
N VAL A 240 -11.48 -7.87 4.82
CA VAL A 240 -10.78 -8.99 4.17
C VAL A 240 -11.76 -10.12 3.81
N ASN A 241 -12.60 -10.54 4.76
CA ASN A 241 -13.60 -11.58 4.54
C ASN A 241 -14.62 -11.18 3.47
N CYS A 242 -15.05 -9.92 3.45
CA CYS A 242 -15.95 -9.38 2.44
C CYS A 242 -15.30 -9.40 1.05
N LEU A 243 -14.05 -8.96 0.92
CA LEU A 243 -13.29 -9.03 -0.34
C LEU A 243 -13.18 -10.49 -0.83
N ASN A 244 -12.87 -11.41 0.08
CA ASN A 244 -12.83 -12.85 -0.17
C ASN A 244 -14.22 -13.48 -0.37
N SER A 245 -15.32 -12.74 -0.28
CA SER A 245 -16.68 -13.26 -0.52
C SER A 245 -17.36 -12.63 -1.73
N LEU A 246 -16.73 -11.63 -2.36
CA LEU A 246 -17.22 -11.02 -3.59
C LEU A 246 -17.32 -12.05 -4.73
N ARG A 247 -18.43 -11.98 -5.49
CA ARG A 247 -18.59 -12.73 -6.74
C ARG A 247 -17.71 -12.14 -7.83
N LEU A 248 -16.78 -12.95 -8.32
CA LEU A 248 -15.87 -12.62 -9.41
C LEU A 248 -16.24 -13.50 -10.60
N PRO A 249 -16.25 -12.95 -11.84
CA PRO A 249 -15.69 -11.65 -12.24
C PRO A 249 -16.63 -10.44 -12.13
N GLU A 250 -17.90 -10.61 -11.77
CA GLU A 250 -18.93 -9.56 -11.87
C GLU A 250 -18.71 -8.36 -10.93
N ARG A 251 -17.86 -8.50 -9.91
CA ARG A 251 -17.51 -7.44 -8.94
C ARG A 251 -16.03 -7.09 -8.95
N SER A 252 -15.36 -7.30 -10.08
CA SER A 252 -13.92 -7.04 -10.25
C SER A 252 -13.53 -5.57 -10.02
N SER A 253 -14.39 -4.62 -10.40
CA SER A 253 -14.21 -3.17 -10.16
C SER A 253 -14.14 -2.84 -8.66
N VAL A 254 -15.09 -3.35 -7.88
CA VAL A 254 -15.16 -3.16 -6.42
C VAL A 254 -13.96 -3.80 -5.75
N PHE A 255 -13.64 -5.04 -6.12
CA PHE A 255 -12.47 -5.74 -5.60
C PHE A 255 -11.20 -4.93 -5.84
N THR A 256 -10.97 -4.49 -7.07
CA THR A 256 -9.80 -3.69 -7.48
C THR A 256 -9.69 -2.40 -6.65
N SER A 257 -10.75 -1.60 -6.62
CA SER A 257 -10.76 -0.31 -5.92
C SER A 257 -10.48 -0.48 -4.41
N LYS A 258 -11.13 -1.44 -3.77
CA LYS A 258 -10.99 -1.67 -2.32
C LYS A 258 -9.69 -2.37 -1.96
N PHE A 259 -9.17 -3.25 -2.81
CA PHE A 259 -7.84 -3.85 -2.63
C PHE A 259 -6.75 -2.77 -2.64
N ILE A 260 -6.78 -1.85 -3.61
CA ILE A 260 -5.79 -0.76 -3.70
C ILE A 260 -5.89 0.15 -2.48
N ALA A 261 -7.11 0.49 -2.05
CA ALA A 261 -7.31 1.28 -0.84
C ALA A 261 -6.67 0.60 0.38
N MET A 262 -6.91 -0.71 0.57
CA MET A 262 -6.28 -1.48 1.63
C MET A 262 -4.76 -1.55 1.51
N ALA A 263 -4.23 -1.68 0.31
CA ALA A 263 -2.78 -1.70 0.11
C ALA A 263 -2.11 -0.39 0.53
N LYS A 264 -2.79 0.75 0.31
CA LYS A 264 -2.29 2.07 0.67
C LYS A 264 -2.47 2.40 2.16
N THR A 265 -3.55 1.93 2.81
CA THR A 265 -3.87 2.30 4.20
C THR A 265 -3.51 1.24 5.24
N HIS A 266 -3.63 -0.06 4.91
CA HIS A 266 -3.49 -1.18 5.85
C HIS A 266 -2.73 -2.37 5.22
N PRO A 267 -1.46 -2.19 4.83
CA PRO A 267 -0.70 -3.18 4.04
C PRO A 267 -0.54 -4.54 4.73
N SER A 268 -0.50 -4.59 6.08
CA SER A 268 -0.37 -5.83 6.84
C SER A 268 -1.57 -6.78 6.69
N GLN A 269 -2.75 -6.25 6.31
CA GLN A 269 -3.97 -7.04 6.15
C GLN A 269 -4.07 -7.70 4.77
N LEU A 270 -3.24 -7.30 3.81
CA LEU A 270 -3.26 -7.86 2.45
C LEU A 270 -2.99 -9.36 2.41
N ILE A 271 -2.24 -9.89 3.39
CA ILE A 271 -1.87 -11.31 3.45
C ILE A 271 -3.09 -12.23 3.56
N GLY A 272 -4.21 -11.71 4.09
CA GLY A 272 -5.46 -12.47 4.24
C GLY A 272 -6.35 -12.43 3.00
N ILE A 273 -6.02 -11.64 1.97
CA ILE A 273 -6.85 -11.51 0.77
C ILE A 273 -6.41 -12.53 -0.29
N ASP A 274 -7.34 -13.36 -0.76
CA ASP A 274 -7.08 -14.31 -1.85
C ASP A 274 -7.11 -13.61 -3.21
N VAL A 275 -5.98 -12.97 -3.53
CA VAL A 275 -5.76 -12.32 -4.83
C VAL A 275 -5.74 -13.35 -5.97
N SER A 276 -5.41 -14.61 -5.70
CA SER A 276 -5.32 -15.64 -6.73
C SER A 276 -6.67 -15.91 -7.37
N ARG A 277 -7.74 -15.88 -6.58
CA ARG A 277 -9.11 -15.98 -7.10
C ARG A 277 -9.43 -14.87 -8.08
N PHE A 278 -9.04 -13.63 -7.77
CA PHE A 278 -9.23 -12.51 -8.69
C PHE A 278 -8.42 -12.68 -9.97
N VAL A 279 -7.13 -13.00 -9.85
CA VAL A 279 -6.25 -13.18 -11.01
C VAL A 279 -6.73 -14.29 -11.96
N ASN A 280 -7.35 -15.34 -11.42
CA ASN A 280 -7.87 -16.45 -12.21
C ASN A 280 -9.24 -16.16 -12.85
N ALA A 281 -10.07 -15.33 -12.21
CA ALA A 281 -11.40 -14.98 -12.70
C ALA A 281 -11.41 -13.76 -13.63
N ALA A 282 -10.50 -12.81 -13.43
CA ALA A 282 -10.44 -11.55 -14.17
C ALA A 282 -10.10 -11.76 -15.65
N SER A 283 -10.71 -10.95 -16.51
CA SER A 283 -10.32 -10.88 -17.92
C SER A 283 -8.90 -10.30 -18.06
N ARG A 284 -8.24 -10.53 -19.20
CA ARG A 284 -6.90 -9.97 -19.44
C ARG A 284 -6.89 -8.44 -19.34
N SER A 285 -7.92 -7.76 -19.85
CA SER A 285 -8.03 -6.30 -19.76
C SER A 285 -8.20 -5.81 -18.33
N ASP A 286 -9.04 -6.48 -17.53
CA ASP A 286 -9.29 -6.09 -16.14
C ASP A 286 -8.05 -6.33 -15.27
N LEU A 287 -7.33 -7.44 -15.51
CA LEU A 287 -6.08 -7.74 -14.84
C LEU A 287 -4.99 -6.72 -15.18
N THR A 288 -4.84 -6.34 -16.45
CA THR A 288 -3.89 -5.30 -16.86
C THR A 288 -4.23 -3.96 -16.23
N ALA A 289 -5.50 -3.54 -16.26
CA ALA A 289 -5.94 -2.30 -15.63
C ALA A 289 -5.70 -2.30 -14.11
N PHE A 290 -5.92 -3.43 -13.45
CA PHE A 290 -5.61 -3.59 -12.03
C PHE A 290 -4.11 -3.43 -11.74
N ILE A 291 -3.24 -4.06 -12.55
CA ILE A 291 -1.78 -3.93 -12.40
C ILE A 291 -1.34 -2.48 -12.61
N HIS A 292 -1.89 -1.78 -13.60
CA HIS A 292 -1.59 -0.36 -13.85
C HIS A 292 -1.89 0.52 -12.64
N LEU A 293 -2.99 0.26 -11.95
CA LEU A 293 -3.37 1.00 -10.74
C LEU A 293 -2.50 0.66 -9.52
N MET A 294 -1.76 -0.44 -9.55
CA MET A 294 -0.84 -0.85 -8.49
C MET A 294 0.62 -0.48 -8.76
N ALA A 295 0.93 0.17 -9.88
CA ALA A 295 2.31 0.48 -10.27
C ALA A 295 3.08 1.25 -9.18
N ASP A 296 2.39 2.12 -8.43
CA ASP A 296 2.93 2.98 -7.38
C ASP A 296 2.83 2.41 -5.96
N VAL A 297 2.39 1.16 -5.79
CA VAL A 297 2.13 0.58 -4.47
C VAL A 297 3.43 0.07 -3.83
N ASP A 298 3.82 0.68 -2.71
CA ASP A 298 5.01 0.36 -1.90
C ASP A 298 4.82 -0.86 -0.97
N VAL A 299 4.11 -1.89 -1.45
CA VAL A 299 3.87 -3.13 -0.70
C VAL A 299 4.24 -4.31 -1.56
N GLU A 300 4.93 -5.29 -0.98
CA GLU A 300 5.33 -6.49 -1.72
C GLU A 300 4.11 -7.35 -2.02
N ILE A 301 3.81 -7.49 -3.31
CA ILE A 301 2.71 -8.30 -3.80
C ILE A 301 3.21 -9.70 -4.13
N GLY A 302 2.57 -10.69 -3.52
CA GLY A 302 2.90 -12.12 -3.60
C GLY A 302 2.27 -12.88 -4.76
N GLY A 303 2.85 -14.05 -5.07
CA GLY A 303 2.16 -15.15 -5.75
C GLY A 303 1.81 -14.92 -7.23
N ILE A 304 0.65 -15.46 -7.64
CA ILE A 304 0.24 -15.57 -9.05
C ILE A 304 0.08 -14.23 -9.76
N LEU A 305 -0.20 -13.15 -9.02
CA LEU A 305 -0.33 -11.80 -9.58
C LEU A 305 1.02 -11.32 -10.13
N TRP A 306 2.11 -11.58 -9.41
CA TRP A 306 3.46 -11.29 -9.88
C TRP A 306 3.76 -12.06 -11.17
N ASP A 307 3.50 -13.36 -11.19
CA ASP A 307 3.82 -14.21 -12.35
C ASP A 307 3.08 -13.77 -13.61
N LYS A 308 1.81 -13.37 -13.47
CA LYS A 308 1.00 -12.80 -14.55
C LYS A 308 1.51 -11.43 -14.99
N ALA A 309 1.85 -10.55 -14.05
CA ALA A 309 2.38 -9.22 -14.37
C ALA A 309 3.72 -9.30 -15.12
N ALA A 310 4.65 -10.13 -14.65
CA ALA A 310 5.92 -10.37 -15.32
C ALA A 310 5.72 -10.97 -16.73
N GLY A 311 4.79 -11.92 -16.88
CA GLY A 311 4.44 -12.47 -18.19
C GLY A 311 3.81 -11.44 -19.14
N LEU A 312 2.93 -10.58 -18.64
CA LEU A 312 2.31 -9.50 -19.41
C LEU A 312 3.33 -8.44 -19.84
N TYR A 313 4.24 -8.06 -18.95
CA TYR A 313 5.33 -7.12 -19.25
C TYR A 313 6.23 -7.67 -20.37
N VAL A 314 6.65 -8.93 -20.27
CA VAL A 314 7.50 -9.57 -21.30
C VAL A 314 6.76 -9.69 -22.64
N ALA A 315 5.45 -9.89 -22.62
CA ALA A 315 4.63 -9.97 -23.84
C ALA A 315 4.29 -8.59 -24.45
N ASN A 316 4.24 -7.53 -23.64
CA ASN A 316 3.96 -6.16 -24.09
C ASN A 316 4.93 -5.16 -23.42
N PRO A 317 6.18 -5.10 -23.87
CA PRO A 317 7.21 -4.38 -23.14
C PRO A 317 7.15 -2.85 -23.30
N SER A 318 6.41 -2.35 -24.30
CA SER A 318 6.15 -0.92 -24.49
C SER A 318 5.15 -0.34 -23.48
N ASP A 319 4.55 -1.18 -22.64
CA ASP A 319 3.65 -0.73 -21.59
C ASP A 319 4.44 -0.23 -20.37
N GLU A 320 4.62 1.09 -20.30
CA GLU A 320 5.36 1.77 -19.23
C GLU A 320 4.80 1.45 -17.84
N LYS A 321 3.49 1.27 -17.70
CA LYS A 321 2.84 1.00 -16.41
C LYS A 321 3.10 -0.42 -15.93
N LEU A 322 3.13 -1.39 -16.84
CA LEU A 322 3.57 -2.76 -16.51
C LEU A 322 5.04 -2.79 -16.11
N GLN A 323 5.89 -2.04 -16.82
CA GLN A 323 7.29 -1.92 -16.47
C GLN A 323 7.46 -1.29 -15.06
N GLU A 324 6.78 -0.18 -14.81
CA GLU A 324 6.80 0.54 -13.53
C GLU A 324 6.40 -0.39 -12.38
N PHE A 325 5.31 -1.15 -12.54
CA PHE A 325 4.87 -2.14 -11.55
C PHE A 325 5.93 -3.22 -11.29
N VAL A 326 6.45 -3.87 -12.35
CA VAL A 326 7.41 -4.97 -12.22
C VAL A 326 8.70 -4.49 -11.55
N VAL A 327 9.21 -3.32 -11.95
CA VAL A 327 10.41 -2.71 -11.36
C VAL A 327 10.16 -2.33 -9.90
N ASN A 328 9.07 -1.61 -9.61
CA ASN A 328 8.76 -1.19 -8.25
C ASN A 328 8.63 -2.39 -7.30
N GLN A 329 7.89 -3.43 -7.70
CA GLN A 329 7.69 -4.62 -6.87
C GLN A 329 8.98 -5.39 -6.59
N LEU A 330 9.93 -5.43 -7.53
CA LEU A 330 11.27 -5.98 -7.27
C LEU A 330 12.02 -5.12 -6.27
N CYS A 331 12.01 -3.80 -6.45
CA CYS A 331 12.68 -2.86 -5.55
C CYS A 331 12.10 -2.89 -4.13
N VAL A 332 10.76 -2.99 -3.98
CA VAL A 332 10.09 -3.20 -2.69
C VAL A 332 10.55 -4.50 -2.04
N GLY A 333 10.49 -5.63 -2.77
CA GLY A 333 10.93 -6.92 -2.23
C GLY A 333 12.41 -6.93 -1.84
N MET A 334 13.27 -6.31 -2.64
CA MET A 334 14.70 -6.16 -2.33
C MET A 334 14.91 -5.26 -1.10
N ARG A 335 14.14 -4.17 -0.92
CA ARG A 335 14.21 -3.29 0.26
C ARG A 335 13.84 -4.05 1.53
N ASN A 336 12.83 -4.91 1.42
CA ASN A 336 12.37 -5.76 2.51
C ASN A 336 13.22 -7.03 2.71
N SER A 337 14.29 -7.22 1.93
CA SER A 337 15.14 -8.42 1.97
C SER A 337 14.34 -9.72 1.79
N SER A 338 13.30 -9.68 0.97
CA SER A 338 12.46 -10.83 0.65
C SER A 338 13.26 -11.88 -0.12
N PRO A 339 13.27 -13.16 0.33
CA PRO A 339 13.93 -14.24 -0.39
C PRO A 339 13.40 -14.41 -1.82
N GLN A 340 12.13 -14.07 -2.04
CA GLN A 340 11.46 -14.23 -3.32
C GLN A 340 11.86 -13.16 -4.33
N ALA A 341 12.27 -11.96 -3.88
CA ALA A 341 12.61 -10.86 -4.77
C ALA A 341 13.75 -11.23 -5.74
N MET A 342 14.75 -11.98 -5.26
CA MET A 342 15.89 -12.36 -6.09
C MET A 342 15.57 -13.52 -7.05
N VAL A 343 14.71 -14.44 -6.65
CA VAL A 343 14.19 -15.50 -7.54
C VAL A 343 13.37 -14.87 -8.68
N ARG A 344 12.49 -13.93 -8.33
CA ARG A 344 11.66 -13.17 -9.29
C ARG A 344 12.50 -12.34 -10.24
N PHE A 345 13.53 -11.69 -9.72
CA PHE A 345 14.49 -10.93 -10.53
C PHE A 345 15.13 -11.84 -11.59
N LYS A 346 15.74 -12.95 -11.18
CA LYS A 346 16.39 -13.91 -12.10
C LYS A 346 15.43 -14.47 -13.14
N SER A 347 14.24 -14.90 -12.71
CA SER A 347 13.20 -15.42 -13.62
C SER A 347 12.75 -14.37 -14.64
N THR A 348 12.65 -13.10 -14.24
CA THR A 348 12.27 -12.02 -15.16
C THR A 348 13.37 -11.73 -16.17
N VAL A 349 14.64 -11.72 -15.74
CA VAL A 349 15.79 -11.60 -16.64
C VAL A 349 15.81 -12.74 -17.66
N GLU A 350 15.64 -13.99 -17.23
CA GLU A 350 15.59 -15.16 -18.13
C GLU A 350 14.46 -15.04 -19.18
N LYS A 351 13.28 -14.57 -18.75
CA LYS A 351 12.15 -14.31 -19.66
C LYS A 351 12.44 -13.17 -20.64
N ILE A 352 13.10 -12.10 -20.22
CA ILE A 352 13.50 -10.99 -21.11
C ILE A 352 14.54 -11.45 -22.13
N VAL A 353 15.58 -12.17 -21.68
CA VAL A 353 16.67 -12.65 -22.55
C VAL A 353 16.15 -13.61 -23.63
N SER A 354 15.06 -14.34 -23.35
CA SER A 354 14.41 -15.22 -24.32
C SER A 354 13.45 -14.50 -25.30
N THR A 355 13.19 -13.21 -25.12
CA THR A 355 12.35 -12.40 -26.04
C THR A 355 13.17 -11.60 -27.05
N GLN A 356 12.57 -11.20 -28.18
CA GLN A 356 13.19 -10.36 -29.20
C GLN A 356 12.37 -9.06 -29.37
N PRO A 357 12.96 -7.86 -29.26
CA PRO A 357 14.39 -7.57 -29.00
C PRO A 357 14.73 -7.58 -27.49
N ALA A 358 15.50 -8.57 -27.02
CA ALA A 358 15.91 -8.68 -25.61
C ALA A 358 16.67 -7.45 -25.09
N ALA A 359 17.49 -6.81 -25.94
CA ALA A 359 18.44 -5.79 -25.51
C ALA A 359 17.78 -4.48 -25.08
N GLU A 360 16.71 -4.02 -25.75
CA GLU A 360 15.98 -2.80 -25.36
C GLU A 360 15.32 -2.98 -23.99
N LEU A 361 14.70 -4.14 -23.83
CA LEU A 361 13.91 -4.49 -22.66
C LEU A 361 14.81 -4.72 -21.46
N LEU A 362 15.94 -5.38 -21.67
CA LEU A 362 16.95 -5.60 -20.65
C LEU A 362 17.56 -4.26 -20.22
N PHE A 363 17.81 -3.34 -21.16
CA PHE A 363 18.31 -2.00 -20.83
C PHE A 363 17.31 -1.22 -19.97
N SER A 364 16.06 -1.12 -20.42
CA SER A 364 15.00 -0.38 -19.72
C SER A 364 14.71 -0.98 -18.33
N PHE A 365 14.63 -2.31 -18.24
CA PHE A 365 14.43 -3.04 -17.00
C PHE A 365 15.59 -2.83 -16.01
N CYS A 366 16.83 -3.01 -16.45
CA CYS A 366 18.01 -2.82 -15.61
C CYS A 366 18.12 -1.37 -15.11
N ASN A 367 17.87 -0.37 -15.96
CA ASN A 367 17.85 1.03 -15.55
C ASN A 367 16.80 1.30 -14.48
N GLY A 368 15.59 0.80 -14.66
CA GLY A 368 14.51 0.94 -13.70
C GLY A 368 14.92 0.42 -12.32
N VAL A 369 15.42 -0.82 -12.26
CA VAL A 369 15.84 -1.42 -10.98
C VAL A 369 17.04 -0.68 -10.38
N LEU A 370 18.10 -0.46 -11.16
CA LEU A 370 19.34 0.18 -10.68
C LEU A 370 19.12 1.60 -10.15
N SER A 371 18.18 2.35 -10.74
CA SER A 371 17.86 3.72 -10.32
C SER A 371 17.21 3.81 -8.93
N GLN A 372 16.59 2.72 -8.47
CA GLN A 372 15.85 2.66 -7.20
C GLN A 372 16.56 1.85 -6.11
N LEU A 373 17.72 1.25 -6.40
CA LEU A 373 18.50 0.50 -5.42
C LEU A 373 19.17 1.45 -4.40
N SER A 374 19.11 1.06 -3.13
CA SER A 374 19.82 1.75 -2.05
C SER A 374 21.25 1.23 -1.88
N GLU A 375 22.12 2.00 -1.20
CA GLU A 375 23.53 1.63 -0.97
C GLU A 375 23.71 0.28 -0.24
N LYS A 376 22.72 -0.15 0.54
CA LYS A 376 22.73 -1.43 1.26
C LYS A 376 22.53 -2.65 0.34
N GLN A 377 22.15 -2.43 -0.91
CA GLN A 377 21.79 -3.48 -1.89
C GLN A 377 22.82 -3.60 -3.01
N THR A 378 24.05 -3.13 -2.78
CA THR A 378 25.17 -3.17 -3.73
C THR A 378 25.43 -4.56 -4.30
N HIS A 379 25.28 -5.63 -3.52
CA HIS A 379 25.40 -7.01 -4.00
C HIS A 379 24.43 -7.38 -5.14
N ILE A 380 23.27 -6.72 -5.24
CA ILE A 380 22.31 -6.90 -6.34
C ILE A 380 22.76 -6.13 -7.58
N ALA A 381 23.30 -4.93 -7.40
CA ALA A 381 23.88 -4.14 -8.48
C ALA A 381 25.00 -4.92 -9.20
N VAL A 382 25.78 -5.75 -8.49
CA VAL A 382 26.80 -6.63 -9.09
C VAL A 382 26.23 -7.58 -10.15
N GLN A 383 25.01 -8.09 -9.95
CA GLN A 383 24.38 -9.02 -10.89
C GLN A 383 23.75 -8.27 -12.09
N LEU A 384 23.30 -7.05 -11.85
CA LEU A 384 22.62 -6.20 -12.84
C LEU A 384 23.57 -5.47 -13.77
N VAL A 385 24.71 -4.98 -13.27
CA VAL A 385 25.66 -4.18 -14.05
C VAL A 385 26.19 -4.92 -15.29
N PRO A 386 26.55 -6.23 -15.24
CA PRO A 386 26.94 -6.97 -16.43
C PRO A 386 25.82 -7.14 -17.46
N LEU A 387 24.58 -7.40 -17.01
CA LEU A 387 23.40 -7.51 -17.88
C LEU A 387 23.05 -6.18 -18.54
N TRP A 388 23.14 -5.10 -17.77
CA TRP A 388 22.97 -3.74 -18.25
C TRP A 388 24.03 -3.41 -19.31
N ILE A 389 25.30 -3.76 -19.08
CA ILE A 389 26.36 -3.54 -20.07
C ILE A 389 26.17 -4.40 -21.31
N PHE A 390 25.78 -5.67 -21.18
CA PHE A 390 25.41 -6.48 -22.34
C PHE A 390 24.28 -5.84 -23.14
N ALA A 391 23.23 -5.36 -22.48
CA ALA A 391 22.11 -4.68 -23.12
C ALA A 391 22.59 -3.43 -23.88
N VAL A 392 23.38 -2.57 -23.22
CA VAL A 392 24.01 -1.38 -23.82
C VAL A 392 24.85 -1.72 -25.05
N LEU A 393 25.65 -2.79 -24.99
CA LEU A 393 26.52 -3.24 -26.08
C LEU A 393 25.71 -3.81 -27.25
N ALA A 394 24.70 -4.64 -26.99
CA ALA A 394 23.83 -5.22 -28.01
C ALA A 394 22.96 -4.16 -28.71
N PHE A 395 22.62 -3.07 -28.01
CA PHE A 395 21.83 -1.97 -28.55
C PHE A 395 22.63 -0.98 -29.41
N SER A 396 23.97 -1.03 -29.38
CA SER A 396 24.89 -0.05 -29.99
C SER A 396 24.88 0.05 -31.53
N THR A 397 23.98 -0.66 -32.22
CA THR A 397 24.00 -0.78 -33.70
C THR A 397 23.09 0.18 -34.49
N SER A 398 22.28 1.08 -33.90
CA SER A 398 21.74 2.26 -34.63
C SER A 398 20.86 3.26 -33.85
N ARG A 399 20.16 2.85 -32.77
CA ARG A 399 19.17 3.70 -32.06
C ARG A 399 19.64 4.32 -30.72
N VAL A 400 20.83 3.93 -30.25
CA VAL A 400 21.37 4.24 -28.91
C VAL A 400 21.68 5.71 -28.64
N ASN A 401 21.99 6.51 -29.66
CA ASN A 401 22.46 7.88 -29.43
C ASN A 401 21.42 8.81 -28.76
N LYS A 402 20.12 8.48 -28.78
CA LYS A 402 19.10 9.23 -28.03
C LYS A 402 18.80 8.64 -26.66
N ILE A 403 18.60 7.32 -26.56
CA ILE A 403 18.17 6.67 -25.31
C ILE A 403 19.31 6.64 -24.28
N VAL A 404 20.53 6.26 -24.67
CA VAL A 404 21.69 6.29 -23.75
C VAL A 404 22.06 7.74 -23.37
N ALA A 405 21.73 8.72 -24.23
CA ALA A 405 21.96 10.13 -23.95
C ALA A 405 21.11 10.73 -22.84
N GLU A 406 19.98 10.10 -22.53
CA GLU A 406 19.08 10.52 -21.46
C GLU A 406 19.17 9.61 -20.21
N SER A 407 19.87 8.47 -20.29
CA SER A 407 19.63 7.32 -19.40
C SER A 407 20.85 6.69 -18.74
N ILE A 408 21.93 7.43 -18.47
CA ILE A 408 22.91 7.00 -17.47
C ILE A 408 22.76 7.89 -16.25
N PRO A 409 21.86 7.54 -15.32
CA PRO A 409 21.70 8.32 -14.11
C PRO A 409 23.03 8.40 -13.38
N PHE A 410 23.33 9.55 -12.80
CA PHE A 410 24.43 9.71 -11.84
C PHE A 410 24.39 8.63 -10.72
N ALA A 411 23.19 8.13 -10.39
CA ALA A 411 22.99 6.99 -9.51
C ALA A 411 23.76 5.72 -9.95
N MET A 412 23.86 5.45 -11.26
CA MET A 412 24.64 4.32 -11.79
C MET A 412 26.15 4.53 -11.59
N ALA A 413 26.65 5.75 -11.83
CA ALA A 413 28.04 6.09 -11.53
C ALA A 413 28.36 5.94 -10.04
N ASN A 414 27.42 6.31 -9.16
CA ASN A 414 27.55 6.10 -7.72
C ASN A 414 27.54 4.61 -7.35
N ASN A 415 26.65 3.82 -7.96
CA ASN A 415 26.61 2.37 -7.73
C ASN A 415 27.91 1.69 -8.19
N ILE A 416 28.41 2.00 -9.38
CA ILE A 416 29.71 1.50 -9.87
C ILE A 416 30.84 1.93 -8.91
N THR A 417 30.84 3.20 -8.49
CA THR A 417 31.86 3.71 -7.55
C THR A 417 31.80 3.00 -6.21
N ASN A 418 30.60 2.73 -5.68
CA ASN A 418 30.40 1.99 -4.44
C ASN A 418 30.82 0.53 -4.58
N LEU A 419 30.55 -0.11 -5.72
CA LEU A 419 31.07 -1.45 -6.02
C LEU A 419 32.60 -1.49 -6.08
N LEU A 420 33.24 -0.46 -6.63
CA LEU A 420 34.70 -0.34 -6.66
C LEU A 420 35.31 -0.10 -5.26
N LYS A 421 34.51 0.27 -4.25
CA LYS A 421 34.93 0.32 -2.84
C LYS A 421 34.81 -1.03 -2.12
N SER A 422 34.24 -2.06 -2.75
CA SER A 422 34.16 -3.40 -2.18
C SER A 422 35.56 -3.95 -1.84
N ASP A 423 35.62 -4.77 -0.80
CA ASP A 423 36.80 -5.57 -0.41
C ASP A 423 36.81 -6.95 -1.09
N ASP A 424 35.73 -7.32 -1.78
CA ASP A 424 35.61 -8.56 -2.54
C ASP A 424 36.32 -8.43 -3.91
N ASN A 425 37.49 -9.08 -4.03
CA ASN A 425 38.30 -9.06 -5.25
C ASN A 425 37.57 -9.62 -6.47
N ASP A 426 36.73 -10.64 -6.33
CA ASP A 426 36.00 -11.22 -7.47
C ASP A 426 34.98 -10.23 -8.03
N VAL A 427 34.31 -9.50 -7.13
CA VAL A 427 33.38 -8.42 -7.51
C VAL A 427 34.13 -7.29 -8.20
N LEU A 428 35.27 -6.86 -7.65
CA LEU A 428 36.09 -5.79 -8.22
C LEU A 428 36.57 -6.12 -9.64
N GLU A 429 37.11 -7.32 -9.82
CA GLU A 429 37.62 -7.77 -11.12
C GLU A 429 36.51 -7.79 -12.18
N ARG A 430 35.33 -8.30 -11.81
CA ARG A 430 34.15 -8.29 -12.71
C ARG A 430 33.73 -6.89 -13.08
N VAL A 431 33.59 -5.99 -12.10
CA VAL A 431 33.16 -4.60 -12.34
C VAL A 431 34.15 -3.88 -13.25
N ILE A 432 35.45 -4.06 -13.06
CA ILE A 432 36.49 -3.45 -13.90
C ILE A 432 36.43 -4.00 -15.33
N ARG A 433 36.40 -5.32 -15.53
CA ARG A 433 36.28 -5.91 -16.88
C ARG A 433 35.06 -5.36 -17.61
N VAL A 434 33.93 -5.33 -16.91
CA VAL A 434 32.65 -4.89 -17.43
C VAL A 434 32.68 -3.40 -17.80
N CYS A 435 33.25 -2.54 -16.95
CA CYS A 435 33.42 -1.12 -17.26
C CYS A 435 34.42 -0.87 -18.40
N ASN A 436 35.48 -1.67 -18.52
CA ASN A 436 36.43 -1.57 -19.63
C ASN A 436 35.74 -1.84 -20.97
N VAL A 437 34.92 -2.89 -21.03
CA VAL A 437 34.14 -3.21 -22.24
C VAL A 437 33.12 -2.10 -22.54
N MET A 438 32.44 -1.57 -21.51
CA MET A 438 31.53 -0.44 -21.67
C MET A 438 32.25 0.77 -22.31
N LEU A 439 33.38 1.20 -21.74
CA LEU A 439 34.14 2.33 -22.24
C LEU A 439 34.67 2.11 -23.66
N ALA A 440 35.10 0.88 -23.97
CA ALA A 440 35.63 0.54 -25.29
C ALA A 440 34.58 0.67 -26.41
N ASN A 441 33.30 0.44 -26.10
CA ASN A 441 32.23 0.39 -27.10
C ASN A 441 31.37 1.64 -27.13
N ILE A 442 31.03 2.20 -25.96
CA ILE A 442 30.12 3.36 -25.86
C ILE A 442 30.78 4.60 -25.23
N GLY A 443 32.10 4.57 -24.96
CA GLY A 443 32.81 5.67 -24.31
C GLY A 443 32.67 7.02 -25.01
N LEU A 444 32.58 7.04 -26.35
CA LEU A 444 32.36 8.28 -27.12
C LEU A 444 30.98 8.89 -26.84
N THR A 445 29.94 8.06 -26.79
CA THR A 445 28.59 8.47 -26.44
C THR A 445 28.56 9.00 -25.00
N LEU A 446 29.19 8.29 -24.06
CA LEU A 446 29.30 8.73 -22.66
C LEU A 446 29.99 10.09 -22.52
N LEU A 447 31.08 10.30 -23.26
CA LEU A 447 31.81 11.55 -23.26
C LEU A 447 30.95 12.69 -23.81
N THR A 448 30.22 12.45 -24.90
CA THR A 448 29.34 13.45 -25.53
C THR A 448 28.23 13.88 -24.55
N ILE A 449 27.66 12.94 -23.82
CA ILE A 449 26.64 13.20 -22.78
C ILE A 449 27.24 14.02 -21.64
N ALA A 450 28.40 13.60 -21.14
CA ALA A 450 29.09 14.32 -20.07
C ALA A 450 29.40 15.77 -20.47
N GLU A 451 29.78 16.01 -21.72
CA GLU A 451 30.02 17.36 -22.23
C GLU A 451 28.74 18.20 -22.31
N ALA A 452 27.61 17.59 -22.68
CA ALA A 452 26.31 18.26 -22.67
C ALA A 452 25.83 18.57 -21.24
N GLU A 453 25.99 17.63 -20.31
CA GLU A 453 25.60 17.80 -18.90
C GLU A 453 26.52 18.74 -18.12
N ALA A 454 27.79 18.85 -18.51
CA ALA A 454 28.79 19.66 -17.82
C ALA A 454 28.37 21.13 -17.67
N GLN A 455 27.53 21.65 -18.57
CA GLN A 455 26.98 23.00 -18.46
C GLN A 455 26.07 23.19 -17.24
N ARG A 456 25.44 22.12 -16.74
CA ARG A 456 24.49 22.15 -15.62
C ARG A 456 25.13 21.73 -14.30
N THR A 457 25.93 20.66 -14.30
CA THR A 457 26.43 20.03 -13.06
C THR A 457 27.94 20.16 -12.88
N GLY A 458 28.66 20.65 -13.89
CA GLY A 458 30.12 20.67 -13.96
C GLY A 458 30.69 19.32 -14.40
N LEU A 459 31.68 19.33 -15.31
CA LEU A 459 32.23 18.13 -15.95
C LEU A 459 32.70 17.05 -14.94
N ASN A 460 33.29 17.46 -13.81
CA ASN A 460 33.79 16.56 -12.78
C ASN A 460 32.69 15.78 -12.03
N ARG A 461 31.44 16.22 -12.13
CA ARG A 461 30.28 15.56 -11.51
C ARG A 461 29.45 14.74 -12.50
N THR A 462 29.94 14.56 -13.72
CA THR A 462 29.27 13.74 -14.73
C THR A 462 29.56 12.26 -14.53
N ALA A 463 28.61 11.40 -14.88
CA ALA A 463 28.73 9.95 -14.70
C ALA A 463 30.01 9.39 -15.36
N PHE A 464 30.34 9.85 -16.57
CA PHE A 464 31.54 9.42 -17.30
C PHE A 464 32.83 9.70 -16.54
N VAL A 465 32.98 10.93 -16.02
CA VAL A 465 34.20 11.33 -15.30
C VAL A 465 34.31 10.59 -13.98
N VAL A 466 33.21 10.47 -13.24
CA VAL A 466 33.17 9.74 -11.95
C VAL A 466 33.55 8.28 -12.14
N ILE A 467 32.96 7.58 -13.12
CA ILE A 467 33.28 6.17 -13.41
C ILE A 467 34.74 6.03 -13.84
N SER A 468 35.20 6.86 -14.77
CA SER A 468 36.58 6.81 -15.27
C SER A 468 37.61 7.04 -14.15
N GLN A 469 37.35 8.02 -13.28
CA GLN A 469 38.19 8.31 -12.13
C GLN A 469 38.19 7.18 -11.10
N ALA A 470 37.02 6.61 -10.80
CA ALA A 470 36.89 5.51 -9.85
C ALA A 470 37.66 4.27 -10.33
N LEU A 471 37.57 3.93 -11.62
CA LEU A 471 38.28 2.80 -12.23
C LEU A 471 39.80 2.99 -12.14
N VAL A 472 40.32 4.15 -12.57
CA VAL A 472 41.76 4.43 -12.47
C VAL A 472 42.22 4.41 -11.03
N THR A 473 41.46 5.03 -10.12
CA THR A 473 41.81 5.04 -8.69
C THR A 473 41.92 3.61 -8.15
N LYS A 474 40.97 2.74 -8.50
CA LYS A 474 41.00 1.34 -8.04
C LYS A 474 42.13 0.55 -8.70
N MET A 475 42.39 0.72 -10.00
CA MET A 475 43.54 0.07 -10.67
C MET A 475 44.89 0.53 -10.13
N VAL A 476 45.03 1.80 -9.76
CA VAL A 476 46.30 2.36 -9.28
C VAL A 476 46.56 2.07 -7.80
N LYS A 477 45.52 2.11 -6.97
CA LYS A 477 45.63 2.02 -5.50
C LYS A 477 45.12 0.71 -4.90
N GLY A 478 44.41 -0.11 -5.67
CA GLY A 478 43.80 -1.35 -5.20
C GLY A 478 44.81 -2.50 -5.09
N SER A 479 44.48 -3.48 -4.26
CA SER A 479 45.25 -4.72 -4.02
C SER A 479 44.88 -5.84 -4.99
N MET A 480 44.73 -5.52 -6.29
CA MET A 480 44.36 -6.51 -7.31
C MET A 480 45.56 -7.35 -7.75
N SER A 481 45.28 -8.55 -8.27
CA SER A 481 46.33 -9.43 -8.80
C SER A 481 47.03 -8.79 -10.00
N VAL A 482 48.35 -9.00 -10.10
CA VAL A 482 49.17 -8.48 -11.22
C VAL A 482 48.69 -9.08 -12.54
N GLU A 483 48.31 -10.36 -12.55
CA GLU A 483 47.77 -11.05 -13.74
C GLU A 483 46.48 -10.39 -14.25
N PHE A 484 45.57 -10.03 -13.35
CA PHE A 484 44.35 -9.31 -13.71
C PHE A 484 44.64 -7.92 -14.27
N LEU A 485 45.53 -7.17 -13.62
CA LEU A 485 45.90 -5.81 -14.04
C LEU A 485 46.60 -5.82 -15.40
N GLN A 486 47.45 -6.81 -15.67
CA GLN A 486 48.11 -6.99 -16.97
C GLN A 486 47.09 -7.16 -18.11
N GLN A 487 45.96 -7.82 -17.85
CA GLN A 487 44.88 -7.97 -18.83
C GLN A 487 43.99 -6.71 -18.93
N SER A 488 43.67 -6.09 -17.79
CA SER A 488 42.63 -5.07 -17.71
C SER A 488 43.12 -3.66 -18.02
N VAL A 489 44.33 -3.28 -17.57
CA VAL A 489 44.87 -1.93 -17.74
C VAL A 489 45.07 -1.58 -19.23
N PRO A 490 45.67 -2.44 -20.07
CA PRO A 490 45.83 -2.13 -21.49
C PRO A 490 44.50 -1.96 -22.23
N VAL A 491 43.49 -2.75 -21.88
CA VAL A 491 42.14 -2.62 -22.45
C VAL A 491 41.51 -1.27 -22.10
N TYR A 492 41.64 -0.85 -20.84
CA TYR A 492 41.16 0.46 -20.40
C TYR A 492 41.88 1.62 -21.11
N ILE A 493 43.21 1.55 -21.23
CA ILE A 493 44.00 2.55 -21.97
C ILE A 493 43.57 2.60 -23.44
N SER A 494 43.39 1.43 -24.09
CA SER A 494 42.90 1.34 -25.46
C SER A 494 41.54 2.03 -25.61
N ALA A 495 40.61 1.79 -24.68
CA ALA A 495 39.29 2.41 -24.67
C ALA A 495 39.39 3.95 -24.57
N LEU A 496 40.24 4.46 -23.67
CA LEU A 496 40.44 5.90 -23.51
C LEU A 496 41.15 6.55 -24.70
N ALA A 497 42.16 5.89 -25.28
CA ALA A 497 42.95 6.42 -26.39
C ALA A 497 42.12 6.60 -27.67
N LYS A 498 41.04 5.81 -27.84
CA LYS A 498 40.06 5.96 -28.93
C LYS A 498 39.18 7.21 -28.81
N LEU A 499 39.11 7.83 -27.63
CA LEU A 499 38.23 8.98 -27.40
C LEU A 499 38.87 10.29 -27.86
N PRO A 500 38.05 11.31 -28.22
CA PRO A 500 38.53 12.66 -28.48
C PRO A 500 39.43 13.19 -27.37
N TYR A 501 40.41 14.02 -27.76
CA TYR A 501 41.34 14.58 -26.78
C TYR A 501 40.62 15.49 -25.78
N ARG A 502 40.77 15.15 -24.50
CA ARG A 502 40.39 15.94 -23.34
C ARG A 502 41.44 15.78 -22.25
N ILE A 503 41.77 16.87 -21.57
CA ILE A 503 42.82 16.93 -20.54
C ILE A 503 42.58 15.87 -19.45
N PHE A 504 41.32 15.65 -19.04
CA PHE A 504 41.03 14.65 -18.00
C PHE A 504 41.28 13.21 -18.47
N ILE A 505 40.94 12.87 -19.72
CA ILE A 505 41.19 11.54 -20.31
C ILE A 505 42.69 11.30 -20.40
N TYR A 506 43.42 12.29 -20.90
CA TYR A 506 44.88 12.26 -20.93
C TYR A 506 45.49 12.09 -19.53
N SER A 507 44.98 12.80 -18.53
CA SER A 507 45.40 12.63 -17.13
C SER A 507 45.17 11.21 -16.62
N ARG A 508 44.06 10.55 -16.99
CA ARG A 508 43.79 9.15 -16.61
C ARG A 508 44.79 8.18 -17.25
N ILE A 509 45.12 8.36 -18.53
CA ILE A 509 46.14 7.56 -19.22
C ILE A 509 47.50 7.76 -18.55
N LYS A 510 47.87 9.01 -18.26
CA LYS A 510 49.12 9.37 -17.58
C LYS A 510 49.24 8.71 -16.20
N ASP A 511 48.18 8.73 -15.38
CA ASP A 511 48.18 8.12 -14.05
C ASP A 511 48.53 6.62 -14.12
N LEU A 512 48.00 5.90 -15.12
CA LEU A 512 48.27 4.47 -15.32
C LEU A 512 49.70 4.23 -15.81
N LEU A 513 50.20 5.03 -16.74
CA LEU A 513 51.59 4.93 -17.21
C LEU A 513 52.59 5.12 -16.07
N VAL A 514 52.39 6.16 -15.27
CA VAL A 514 53.27 6.49 -14.15
C VAL A 514 53.26 5.39 -13.09
N LYS A 515 52.09 4.79 -12.82
CA LYS A 515 51.95 3.70 -11.84
C LYS A 515 52.65 2.43 -12.31
N PHE A 516 52.41 2.00 -13.54
CA PHE A 516 52.83 0.69 -14.03
C PHE A 516 54.19 0.68 -14.75
N GLN A 517 54.90 1.81 -14.80
CA GLN A 517 56.21 1.91 -15.49
C GLN A 517 57.29 0.95 -14.98
N GLN A 518 57.20 0.49 -13.72
CA GLN A 518 58.17 -0.44 -13.13
C GLN A 518 57.74 -1.91 -13.29
N GLU A 519 56.51 -2.16 -13.73
CA GLU A 519 55.95 -3.50 -13.88
C GLU A 519 56.09 -3.93 -15.35
N ALA A 520 57.26 -4.49 -15.72
CA ALA A 520 57.67 -4.71 -17.11
C ALA A 520 56.61 -5.42 -17.98
N ALA A 521 55.91 -6.42 -17.45
CA ALA A 521 54.87 -7.15 -18.17
C ALA A 521 53.66 -6.27 -18.51
N ILE A 522 53.22 -5.43 -17.56
CA ILE A 522 52.12 -4.48 -17.77
C ILE A 522 52.58 -3.33 -18.66
N ALA A 523 53.76 -2.75 -18.39
CA ALA A 523 54.33 -1.66 -19.17
C ALA A 523 54.48 -2.01 -20.66
N SER A 524 55.00 -3.21 -20.96
CA SER A 524 55.09 -3.71 -22.33
C SER A 524 53.71 -3.87 -22.99
N SER A 525 52.73 -4.41 -22.26
CA SER A 525 51.35 -4.55 -22.75
C SER A 525 50.69 -3.20 -23.04
N ILE A 526 50.91 -2.20 -22.17
CA ILE A 526 50.42 -0.84 -22.37
C ILE A 526 51.08 -0.21 -23.60
N SER A 527 52.39 -0.38 -23.76
CA SER A 527 53.10 0.18 -24.91
C SER A 527 52.61 -0.39 -26.24
N GLY A 528 52.43 -1.72 -26.32
CA GLY A 528 51.87 -2.37 -27.50
C GLY A 528 50.46 -1.89 -27.86
N VAL A 529 49.68 -1.42 -26.88
CA VAL A 529 48.40 -0.74 -27.13
C VAL A 529 48.61 0.68 -27.64
N LEU A 530 49.47 1.46 -26.99
CA LEU A 530 49.76 2.86 -27.39
C LEU A 530 50.33 2.96 -28.80
N ASP A 531 51.10 1.97 -29.24
CA ASP A 531 51.63 1.88 -30.60
C ASP A 531 50.53 1.88 -31.67
N GLN A 532 49.36 1.31 -31.36
CA GLN A 532 48.20 1.31 -32.26
C GLN A 532 47.57 2.70 -32.39
N PHE A 533 47.92 3.63 -31.50
CA PHE A 533 47.35 4.97 -31.42
C PHE A 533 48.40 6.08 -31.60
N LYS A 534 49.51 5.82 -32.31
CA LYS A 534 50.57 6.82 -32.59
C LYS A 534 50.05 8.13 -33.20
N GLU A 535 49.00 8.02 -34.01
CA GLU A 535 48.37 9.18 -34.63
C GLU A 535 47.38 9.94 -33.74
N SER A 536 46.99 9.35 -32.61
CA SER A 536 46.04 9.97 -31.69
C SER A 536 46.61 11.23 -31.06
N ALA A 537 45.74 12.21 -30.80
CA ALA A 537 46.11 13.43 -30.10
C ALA A 537 46.64 13.15 -28.68
N HIS A 538 46.14 12.09 -28.01
CA HIS A 538 46.64 11.67 -26.70
C HIS A 538 48.11 11.21 -26.77
N TYR A 539 48.46 10.38 -27.75
CA TYR A 539 49.84 9.92 -27.93
C TYR A 539 50.79 11.08 -28.28
N LYS A 540 50.38 11.95 -29.21
CA LYS A 540 51.12 13.17 -29.56
C LYS A 540 51.34 14.09 -28.36
N GLN A 541 50.39 14.13 -27.43
CA GLN A 541 50.54 14.87 -26.18
C GLN A 541 51.48 14.18 -25.18
N LEU A 542 51.46 12.84 -25.09
CA LEU A 542 52.39 12.07 -24.24
C LEU A 542 53.85 12.30 -24.67
N LEU A 543 54.15 12.35 -25.97
CA LEU A 543 55.49 12.68 -26.49
C LEU A 543 55.98 14.07 -26.07
N LYS A 544 55.05 15.00 -25.83
CA LYS A 544 55.34 16.38 -25.41
C LYS A 544 55.27 16.57 -23.89
N ASP A 545 54.97 15.51 -23.11
CA ASP A 545 54.85 15.59 -21.66
C ASP A 545 56.20 15.92 -21.03
N SER A 546 56.21 16.83 -20.07
CA SER A 546 57.40 17.22 -19.33
C SER A 546 57.71 16.30 -18.14
N ASP A 547 56.78 15.43 -17.73
CA ASP A 547 56.96 14.50 -16.60
C ASP A 547 58.06 13.47 -16.92
N PRO A 548 59.17 13.44 -16.14
CA PRO A 548 60.28 12.52 -16.37
C PRO A 548 59.86 11.05 -16.38
N ARG A 549 58.82 10.69 -15.61
CA ARG A 549 58.34 9.31 -15.49
C ARG A 549 57.64 8.85 -16.77
N VAL A 550 56.90 9.75 -17.42
CA VAL A 550 56.28 9.47 -18.72
C VAL A 550 57.36 9.35 -19.80
N LYS A 551 58.36 10.25 -19.79
CA LYS A 551 59.50 10.15 -20.71
C LYS A 551 60.27 8.84 -20.54
N ASN A 552 60.51 8.43 -19.30
CA ASN A 552 61.20 7.19 -18.99
C ASN A 552 60.39 5.96 -19.45
N PHE A 553 59.07 5.96 -19.26
CA PHE A 553 58.20 4.92 -19.80
C PHE A 553 58.34 4.81 -21.33
N LEU A 554 58.22 5.95 -22.03
CA LEU A 554 58.32 5.97 -23.49
C LEU A 554 59.70 5.55 -23.99
N ALA A 555 60.78 5.97 -23.33
CA ALA A 555 62.14 5.60 -23.71
C ALA A 555 62.43 4.09 -23.55
N ASN A 556 61.82 3.45 -22.56
CA ASN A 556 62.09 2.04 -22.24
C ASN A 556 61.13 1.08 -22.96
N TYR A 557 59.97 1.55 -23.43
CA TYR A 557 58.92 0.68 -23.93
C TYR A 557 58.27 1.10 -25.26
N ALA A 558 58.37 2.36 -25.71
CA ALA A 558 57.62 2.90 -26.87
C ALA A 558 58.41 3.06 -28.17
#